data_AF-A0A9Q1C0Q7-F1
#
_entry.id   AF-A0A9Q1C0Q7-F1
#
_cell.length_a   1.000
_cell.length_b   1.000
_cell.length_c   1.000
_cell.angle_alpha   90.00
_cell.angle_beta   90.00
_cell.angle_gamma   90.00
#
_symmetry.space_group_name_H-M   'P 1'
#
loop_
_entity.id
_entity.type
_entity.pdbx_description
1 polymer ?
#
loop_
_entity_poly.entity_id
_entity_poly.type
_entity_poly.pdbx_seq_one_letter_code
_entity_poly.pdbx_strand_id
1 'polypeptide(L)' 'MSSVRVTVEWLFGDIMNNFKFVDFKNNQKVGLSARGKMDLVSGLLINAHICQYGNLTSRFFGLELPTLAQYFHGQ' A
#
# COMPACT_ATOMS: atom_id res chain seq x y z
N MET A 1 17.13 -2.94 -13.43
CA MET A 1 15.85 -2.94 -12.68
C MET A 1 15.34 -1.50 -12.68
N SER A 2 14.10 -1.22 -13.09
CA SER A 2 13.59 0.16 -13.11
C SER A 2 13.28 0.62 -11.68
N SER A 3 13.68 1.83 -11.30
CA SER A 3 13.41 2.41 -9.99
C SER A 3 11.91 2.37 -9.63
N VAL A 4 11.05 2.62 -10.61
CA VAL A 4 9.59 2.57 -10.46
C VAL A 4 9.09 1.16 -10.11
N ARG A 5 9.69 0.11 -10.69
CA ARG A 5 9.31 -1.28 -10.38
C ARG A 5 9.69 -1.66 -8.95
N VAL A 6 10.88 -1.28 -8.50
CA VAL A 6 11.37 -1.55 -7.13
C VAL A 6 10.46 -0.91 -6.10
N THR A 7 9.98 0.30 -6.37
CA THR A 7 9.03 1.01 -5.50
C THR A 7 7.68 0.29 -5.36
N VAL A 8 7.18 -0.27 -6.46
CA VAL A 8 5.95 -1.06 -6.44
C VAL A 8 6.14 -2.32 -5.59
N GLU A 9 7.28 -2.98 -5.70
CA GLU A 9 7.62 -4.15 -4.88
C GLU A 9 7.71 -3.80 -3.39
N TRP A 10 8.26 -2.64 -3.03
CA TRP A 10 8.25 -2.15 -1.64
C TRP A 10 6.83 -1.95 -1.11
N LEU A 11 5.94 -1.35 -1.89
CA LEU A 11 4.54 -1.16 -1.51
C LEU A 11 3.82 -2.50 -1.28
N PHE A 12 4.05 -3.48 -2.15
CA PHE A 12 3.53 -4.84 -1.93
C PHE A 12 4.11 -5.47 -0.67
N GLY A 13 5.40 -5.28 -0.39
CA GLY A 13 6.02 -5.68 0.87
C GLY A 13 5.33 -5.07 2.09
N ASP A 14 5.04 -3.77 2.06
CA ASP A 14 4.34 -3.07 3.14
C ASP A 14 2.91 -3.59 3.33
N ILE A 15 2.18 -3.85 2.24
CA ILE A 15 0.83 -4.45 2.29
C ILE A 15 0.86 -5.81 2.98
N MET A 16 1.79 -6.66 2.57
CA MET A 16 1.89 -8.03 3.08
C MET A 16 2.35 -8.07 4.54
N ASN A 17 3.22 -7.14 4.94
CA ASN A 17 3.72 -7.05 6.31
C ASN A 17 2.65 -6.51 7.28
N ASN A 18 1.89 -5.50 6.88
CA ASN A 18 0.86 -4.88 7.71
C ASN A 18 -0.45 -5.68 7.71
N PHE A 19 -0.82 -6.26 6.58
CA PHE A 19 -2.08 -6.97 6.40
C PHE A 19 -1.82 -8.44 6.05
N LYS A 20 -1.33 -9.22 7.02
CA LYS A 20 -1.01 -10.65 6.81
C LYS A 20 -2.16 -11.49 6.28
N PHE A 21 -3.42 -11.10 6.54
CA PHE A 21 -4.59 -11.78 5.98
C PHE A 21 -4.70 -11.62 4.46
N VAL A 22 -4.06 -10.59 3.90
CA VAL A 22 -3.92 -10.35 2.47
C VAL A 22 -2.80 -11.21 1.88
N ASP A 23 -2.01 -11.95 2.66
CA ASP A 23 -1.03 -12.85 2.09
C ASP A 23 -1.68 -14.01 1.32
N PHE A 24 -1.25 -14.23 0.07
CA PHE A 24 -1.77 -15.31 -0.79
C PHE A 24 -1.44 -16.68 -0.23
N LYS A 25 -0.25 -16.79 0.37
CA LYS A 25 0.30 -18.06 0.82
C LYS A 25 -0.45 -18.64 2.02
N ASN A 26 -1.08 -17.78 2.83
CA ASN A 26 -1.52 -18.17 4.16
C ASN A 26 -3.01 -18.51 4.30
N ASN A 27 -3.96 -18.11 3.42
CA ASN A 27 -5.37 -18.54 3.61
C ASN A 27 -6.46 -18.23 2.55
N GLN A 28 -6.18 -18.05 1.25
CA GLN A 28 -7.26 -17.59 0.34
C GLN A 28 -7.51 -18.48 -0.89
N LYS A 29 -8.78 -18.90 -1.00
CA LYS A 29 -9.33 -19.60 -2.15
C LYS A 29 -9.82 -18.59 -3.20
N VAL A 30 -9.29 -18.66 -4.42
CA VAL A 30 -9.70 -17.83 -5.56
C VAL A 30 -11.20 -18.01 -5.80
N GLY A 31 -11.97 -16.91 -5.88
CA GLY A 31 -13.42 -16.93 -6.07
C GLY A 31 -14.27 -17.16 -4.80
N LEU A 32 -13.65 -17.47 -3.67
CA LEU A 32 -14.34 -17.74 -2.39
C LEU A 32 -13.99 -16.73 -1.28
N SER A 33 -13.16 -15.75 -1.59
CA SER A 33 -12.71 -14.70 -0.68
C SER A 33 -12.73 -13.34 -1.36
N ALA A 34 -13.06 -12.28 -0.62
CA ALA A 34 -13.11 -10.91 -1.13
C ALA A 34 -11.70 -10.29 -1.32
N ARG A 35 -10.79 -11.05 -1.91
CA ARG A 35 -9.35 -10.76 -2.05
C ARG A 35 -9.09 -9.40 -2.69
N GLY A 36 -9.65 -9.18 -3.88
CA GLY A 36 -9.46 -7.92 -4.61
C GLY A 36 -9.95 -6.69 -3.83
N LYS A 37 -11.02 -6.84 -3.03
CA LYS A 37 -11.50 -5.76 -2.16
C LYS A 37 -10.55 -5.52 -0.99
N MET A 38 -10.06 -6.59 -0.35
CA MET A 38 -9.09 -6.49 0.74
C MET A 38 -7.77 -5.87 0.27
N ASP A 39 -7.24 -6.29 -0.88
CA ASP A 39 -6.04 -5.71 -1.50
C ASP A 39 -6.24 -4.20 -1.77
N LEU A 40 -7.39 -3.81 -2.33
CA LEU A 40 -7.75 -2.41 -2.57
C LEU A 40 -7.81 -1.58 -1.28
N VAL A 41 -8.53 -2.07 -0.26
CA VAL A 41 -8.65 -1.36 1.02
C VAL A 41 -7.30 -1.27 1.73
N SER A 42 -6.51 -2.33 1.71
CA SER A 42 -5.15 -2.32 2.27
C SER A 42 -4.25 -1.30 1.59
N GLY A 43 -4.31 -1.18 0.25
CA GLY A 43 -3.59 -0.14 -0.48
C GLY A 43 -4.01 1.28 -0.06
N LEU A 44 -5.31 1.54 0.10
CA LEU A 44 -5.81 2.83 0.59
C LEU A 44 -5.31 3.14 2.01
N LEU A 45 -5.37 2.17 2.92
CA LEU A 45 -4.94 2.34 4.30
C LEU A 45 -3.43 2.56 4.43
N ILE A 46 -2.63 1.89 3.59
CA ILE A 46 -1.18 2.10 3.57
C ILE A 46 -0.82 3.45 3.02
N ASN A 47 -1.48 3.93 1.96
CA ASN A 47 -1.26 5.29 1.49
C ASN A 47 -1.63 6.32 2.57
N ALA A 48 -2.72 6.11 3.30
CA ALA A 48 -3.10 6.94 4.45
C ALA A 48 -2.08 6.89 5.60
N HIS A 49 -1.49 5.72 5.87
CA HIS A 49 -0.41 5.56 6.84
C HIS A 49 0.87 6.30 6.38
N ILE A 50 1.22 6.19 5.10
CA ILE A 50 2.35 6.88 4.48
C ILE A 50 2.17 8.41 4.57
N CYS A 51 0.96 8.94 4.38
CA CYS A 51 0.68 10.37 4.53
C CYS A 51 1.03 10.90 5.93
N GLN A 52 0.91 10.08 6.97
CA GLN A 52 1.16 10.48 8.36
C GLN A 52 2.61 10.23 8.80
N TYR A 53 3.19 9.09 8.42
CA TYR A 53 4.49 8.63 8.94
C TYR A 53 5.62 8.66 7.90
N GLY A 54 5.26 8.84 6.62
CA GLY A 54 6.16 8.72 5.48
C GLY A 54 6.56 7.28 5.17
N ASN A 55 7.35 7.11 4.11
CA ASN A 55 7.97 5.84 3.76
C ASN A 55 9.30 6.02 3.04
N LEU A 56 9.95 4.89 2.73
CA LEU A 56 11.19 4.86 1.97
C LEU A 56 10.99 5.40 0.55
N THR A 57 9.84 5.15 -0.06
CA THR A 57 9.49 5.62 -1.40
C THR A 57 9.49 7.14 -1.51
N SER A 58 8.77 7.85 -0.64
CA SER A 58 8.69 9.31 -0.69
C SER A 58 10.06 9.96 -0.46
N ARG A 59 10.86 9.39 0.45
CA ARG A 59 12.26 9.80 0.66
C ARG A 59 13.15 9.54 -0.55
N PHE A 60 13.00 8.39 -1.19
CA PHE A 60 13.78 8.00 -2.36
C PHE A 60 13.53 8.93 -3.57
N PHE A 61 12.28 9.34 -3.78
CA PHE A 61 11.92 10.27 -4.87
C PHE A 61 11.93 11.75 -4.45
N GLY A 62 12.18 12.07 -3.18
CA GLY A 62 12.13 13.44 -2.67
C GLY A 62 10.75 14.09 -2.80
N LEU A 63 9.68 13.30 -2.64
CA LEU A 63 8.30 13.75 -2.78
C LEU A 63 7.75 14.26 -1.46
N GLU A 64 7.06 15.40 -1.50
CA GLU A 64 6.26 15.88 -0.37
C GLU A 64 4.99 15.02 -0.25
N LEU A 65 4.70 14.60 0.98
CA LEU A 65 3.56 13.76 1.29
C LEU A 65 2.32 14.64 1.43
N PRO A 66 1.17 14.28 0.82
CA PRO A 66 -0.07 14.97 1.09
C PRO A 66 -0.50 14.72 2.54
N THR A 67 -1.27 15.65 3.10
CA THR A 67 -1.94 15.42 4.38
C THR A 67 -2.99 14.32 4.23
N LEU A 68 -3.32 13.67 5.35
CA LEU A 68 -4.40 12.67 5.39
C LEU A 68 -5.73 13.21 4.84
N ALA A 69 -6.03 14.48 5.12
CA ALA A 69 -7.22 15.15 4.62
C ALA A 69 -7.19 15.30 3.10
N GLN A 70 -6.08 15.77 2.53
CA GLN A 70 -5.91 15.87 1.07
C GLN A 70 -6.01 14.50 0.38
N TYR A 71 -5.51 13.45 1.02
CA TYR A 71 -5.58 12.10 0.46
C TYR A 71 -7.02 11.58 0.30
N PHE A 72 -7.89 11.80 1.30
CA PHE A 72 -9.26 11.28 1.27
C PHE A 72 -10.29 12.22 0.64
N HIS A 73 -10.07 13.54 0.72
CA HIS A 73 -11.04 14.53 0.24
C HIS A 73 -10.67 15.13 -1.12
N GLY A 74 -9.49 14.78 -1.66
CA GLY A 74 -8.95 15.43 -2.85
C GLY A 74 -8.43 16.83 -2.53
N GLN A 75 -7.86 17.48 -3.55
CA GLN A 75 -7.55 18.91 -3.54
C GLN A 75 -8.69 19.72 -4.12
#